data_AF-A0A7J8R614-F1
#
_entry.id   AF-A0A7J8R614-F1
#
_cell.length_a   1.000
_cell.length_b   1.000
_cell.length_c   1.000
_cell.angle_alpha   90.00
_cell.angle_beta   90.00
_cell.angle_gamma   90.00
#
_symmetry.space_group_name_H-M   'P 1'
#
loop_
_entity.id
_entity.type
_entity.pdbx_description
1 polymer ?
#
loop_
_entity_poly.entity_id
_entity_poly.type
_entity_poly.pdbx_seq_one_letter_code
_entity_poly.pdbx_strand_id
1 'polypeptide(L)' 'MQGEFEMSMMGELNFFLRLQIKQTKNDIFINQAKYIKQMLKKFKNEGLKL' A
#
# COMPACT_ATOMS: atom_id res chain seq x y z
N MET A 1 -2.87 3.52 -23.09
CA MET A 1 -4.12 3.77 -22.32
C MET A 1 -3.86 3.31 -20.90
N GLN A 2 -3.58 4.25 -20.01
CA GLN A 2 -3.54 3.97 -18.58
C GLN A 2 -5.01 3.81 -18.18
N GLY A 3 -5.40 2.60 -17.79
CA GLY A 3 -6.74 2.34 -17.26
C GLY A 3 -6.89 3.10 -15.95
N GLU A 4 -7.36 4.33 -16.03
CA GLU A 4 -7.82 5.09 -14.88
C GLU A 4 -9.06 4.37 -14.37
N PHE A 5 -8.90 3.55 -13.33
CA PHE A 5 -10.02 2.94 -12.65
C PHE A 5 -10.73 4.03 -11.86
N GLU A 6 -11.95 4.38 -12.28
CA GLU A 6 -12.81 5.27 -11.52
C GLU A 6 -13.07 4.68 -10.12
N MET A 7 -12.48 5.30 -9.10
CA MET A 7 -12.64 4.91 -7.70
C MET A 7 -14.03 5.25 -7.13
N SER A 8 -14.93 5.82 -7.93
CA SER A 8 -16.21 6.38 -7.49
C SER A 8 -17.22 5.32 -7.02
N MET A 9 -17.03 4.04 -7.36
CA MET A 9 -18.02 2.97 -7.15
C MET A 9 -17.57 1.84 -6.22
N MET A 10 -16.35 1.88 -5.66
CA MET A 10 -15.78 0.74 -4.91
C MET A 10 -16.07 0.73 -3.40
N GLY A 11 -16.87 1.70 -2.89
CA GLY A 11 -17.04 1.89 -1.45
C GLY A 11 -15.75 2.35 -0.75
N GLU A 12 -15.72 2.32 0.58
CA GLU A 12 -14.55 2.73 1.36
C GLU A 12 -13.41 1.70 1.20
N LEU A 13 -12.45 2.00 0.32
CA LEU A 13 -11.32 1.11 0.01
C LEU A 13 -10.33 1.09 1.18
N ASN A 14 -10.59 0.21 2.16
CA ASN A 14 -9.74 0.04 3.33
C ASN A 14 -8.47 -0.78 3.02
N PHE A 15 -8.46 -1.55 1.92
CA PHE A 15 -7.30 -2.35 1.49
C PHE A 15 -7.16 -2.38 -0.04
N PHE A 16 -5.96 -2.12 -0.54
CA PHE A 16 -5.60 -2.26 -1.96
C PHE A 16 -4.22 -2.90 -2.09
N LEU A 17 -4.07 -3.90 -2.97
CA LEU A 17 -2.81 -4.66 -3.09
C LEU A 17 -2.25 -5.16 -1.74
N ARG A 18 -3.13 -5.48 -0.78
CA ARG A 18 -2.81 -5.84 0.62
C ARG A 18 -2.18 -4.71 1.46
N LEU A 19 -2.12 -3.49 0.95
CA LEU A 19 -1.80 -2.29 1.70
C LEU A 19 -3.06 -1.76 2.34
N GLN A 20 -2.96 -1.38 3.60
CA GLN A 20 -4.06 -0.73 4.29
C GLN A 20 -4.12 0.72 3.83
N ILE A 21 -5.31 1.14 3.40
CA ILE A 21 -5.58 2.49 2.93
C ILE A 21 -6.63 3.12 3.83
N LYS A 22 -6.45 4.40 4.14
CA LYS A 22 -7.43 5.23 4.82
C LYS A 22 -7.68 6.43 3.92
N GLN A 23 -8.86 6.47 3.31
CA GLN A 23 -9.30 7.60 2.54
C GLN A 23 -9.95 8.64 3.44
N THR A 24 -9.72 9.90 3.12
CA THR A 24 -10.44 11.05 3.65
C THR A 24 -11.01 11.81 2.46
N LYS A 25 -11.88 12.81 2.69
CA LYS A 25 -12.50 13.56 1.59
C LYS A 25 -11.51 14.17 0.60
N ASN A 26 -10.30 14.49 1.06
CA ASN A 26 -9.30 15.19 0.24
C ASN A 26 -7.98 14.42 0.07
N ASP A 27 -7.70 13.42 0.91
CA ASP A 27 -6.41 12.73 0.94
C ASP A 27 -6.56 11.21 1.05
N ILE A 28 -5.56 10.49 0.52
CA ILE A 28 -5.41 9.04 0.66
C ILE A 28 -4.18 8.75 1.51
N PHE A 29 -4.39 8.17 2.69
CA PHE A 29 -3.32 7.69 3.54
C PHE A 29 -3.06 6.21 3.28
N ILE A 30 -1.81 5.83 3.04
CA ILE A 30 -1.41 4.43 2.84
C ILE A 30 -0.52 4.01 4.02
N ASN A 31 -0.98 3.05 4.82
CA ASN A 31 -0.17 2.47 5.89
C ASN A 31 0.65 1.29 5.34
N GLN A 32 1.97 1.48 5.25
CA GLN A 32 2.92 0.49 4.72
C GLN A 32 3.80 -0.17 5.80
N ALA A 33 3.51 0.02 7.09
CA ALA A 33 4.37 -0.48 8.17
C ALA A 33 4.63 -1.99 8.07
N LYS A 34 3.60 -2.77 7.72
CA LYS A 34 3.71 -4.23 7.52
C LYS A 34 4.56 -4.57 6.29
N TYR A 35 4.44 -3.81 5.21
CA TYR A 35 5.21 -4.01 3.98
C TYR A 35 6.69 -3.70 4.20
N ILE A 36 7.00 -2.55 4.82
CA ILE A 36 8.38 -2.16 5.16
C ILE A 36 9.03 -3.22 6.07
N LYS A 37 8.29 -3.71 7.08
CA LYS A 37 8.81 -4.78 7.97
C LYS A 37 9.13 -6.07 7.21
N GLN A 38 8.29 -6.47 6.25
CA GLN A 38 8.54 -7.64 5.42
C GLN A 38 9.71 -7.41 4.45
N MET A 39 9.79 -6.23 3.86
CA MET A 39 10.88 -5.80 2.98
C MET A 39 12.21 -5.87 3.74
N LEU A 40 12.31 -5.22 4.90
CA LEU A 40 13.51 -5.27 5.76
C LEU A 40 13.88 -6.70 6.17
N LYS A 41 12.90 -7.57 6.44
CA LYS A 41 13.15 -8.99 6.71
C LYS A 41 13.73 -9.71 5.51
N LYS A 42 13.24 -9.44 4.29
CA LYS A 42 13.80 -9.99 3.05
C LYS A 42 15.23 -9.49 2.83
N PHE A 43 15.48 -8.18 2.92
CA PHE A 43 16.84 -7.62 2.78
C PHE A 43 17.83 -8.20 3.79
N LYS A 44 17.41 -8.34 5.06
CA LYS A 44 18.23 -8.97 6.10
C LYS A 44 18.55 -10.43 5.78
N ASN A 45 17.59 -11.17 5.23
CA ASN A 45 17.76 -12.58 4.88
C ASN A 45 18.54 -12.76 3.56
N GLU A 46 18.47 -11.81 2.64
CA GLU A 46 19.17 -11.81 1.35
C GLU A 46 20.61 -11.26 1.46
N GLY A 47 21.08 -10.93 2.68
CA GLY A 47 22.47 -10.55 2.93
C GLY A 47 22.86 -9.16 2.38
N LEU A 48 21.91 -8.40 1.85
CA LEU A 48 22.12 -7.01 1.46
C LEU A 48 22.26 -6.15 2.73
N LYS A 49 23.51 -5.89 3.11
CA LYS A 49 23.85 -4.80 4.03
C LYS A 49 23.49 -3.49 3.34
N LEU A 50 22.53 -2.77 3.91
CA LEU A 50 22.28 -1.35 3.59
C LEU A 50 23.53 -0.52 3.83
#